data_AF-A0A1W9QPL0-F1
#
_entry.id   AF-A0A1W9QPL0-F1
#
_cell.length_a   1.000
_cell.length_b   1.000
_cell.length_c   1.000
_cell.angle_alpha   90.00
_cell.angle_beta   90.00
_cell.angle_gamma   90.00
#
_symmetry.space_group_name_H-M   'P 1'
#
loop_
_entity.id
_entity.type
_entity.pdbx_description
1 polymer ?
#
loop_
_entity_poly.entity_id
_entity_poly.type
_entity_poly.pdbx_seq_one_letter_code
_entity_poly.pdbx_strand_id
1 'polypeptide(L)'
;MFDYIDEKLHVLYRAIGVSTGFEQFFVAITELIAAILLSYLAYRIAKKVILRVLTVAAAKTKSNWDDILIERKVFNKLAYLAPAYIFYWLMPYALEPYPDFIELFLLAIEVYTIIIVMLVSLAFLNSILHIYQHYEVSKSKPIKGYVQVVKILIYIVVALTLISVMIGKSP
;
A
#
# COMPACT_ATOMS: atom_id res chain seq x y z
N MET A 1 -18.95 6.38 13.16
CA MET A 1 -19.41 5.10 12.57
C MET A 1 -18.67 3.94 13.20
N PHE A 2 -17.34 3.99 13.33
CA PHE A 2 -16.55 2.98 14.04
C PHE A 2 -16.92 2.89 15.53
N ASP A 3 -17.00 4.03 16.23
CA ASP A 3 -17.43 4.05 17.65
C ASP A 3 -18.82 3.42 17.88
N TYR A 4 -19.72 3.56 16.90
CA TYR A 4 -21.05 2.93 16.96
C TYR A 4 -21.00 1.41 16.75
N ILE A 5 -20.07 0.92 15.93
CA ILE A 5 -19.85 -0.52 15.72
C ILE A 5 -19.19 -1.12 16.96
N ASP A 6 -18.17 -0.46 17.49
CA ASP A 6 -17.48 -0.83 18.72
C ASP A 6 -18.46 -0.96 19.90
N GLU A 7 -19.28 0.08 20.15
CA GLU A 7 -20.31 0.06 21.20
C GLU A 7 -21.29 -1.11 21.02
N LYS A 8 -21.70 -1.41 19.79
CA LYS A 8 -22.58 -2.55 19.48
C LYS A 8 -21.91 -3.89 19.76
N LEU A 9 -20.63 -4.03 19.47
CA LEU A 9 -19.86 -5.25 19.74
C LEU A 9 -19.73 -5.49 21.24
N HIS A 10 -19.40 -4.45 22.00
CA HIS A 10 -19.38 -4.48 23.46
C HIS A 10 -20.72 -4.94 24.05
N VAL A 11 -21.84 -4.35 23.61
CA VAL A 11 -23.19 -4.74 24.03
C VAL A 11 -23.52 -6.20 23.66
N LEU A 12 -23.15 -6.64 22.45
CA LEU A 12 -23.37 -8.01 22.00
C LEU A 12 -22.59 -9.02 22.84
N TYR A 13 -21.30 -8.76 23.10
CA TYR A 13 -20.45 -9.66 23.90
C TYR A 13 -20.95 -9.80 25.33
N ARG A 14 -21.41 -8.70 25.94
CA ARG A 14 -22.08 -8.74 27.25
C ARG A 14 -23.37 -9.56 27.20
N ALA A 15 -24.18 -9.40 26.15
CA ALA A 15 -25.44 -10.12 26.00
C ALA A 15 -25.26 -11.64 25.87
N ILE A 16 -24.17 -12.10 25.24
CA ILE A 16 -23.85 -13.53 25.14
C ILE A 16 -23.08 -14.08 26.37
N GLY A 17 -22.90 -13.27 27.42
CA GLY A 17 -22.34 -13.69 28.70
C GLY A 17 -20.81 -13.66 28.78
N VAL A 18 -20.12 -12.94 27.87
CA VAL A 18 -18.67 -12.70 28.03
C VAL A 18 -18.45 -11.84 29.27
N SER A 19 -17.53 -12.27 30.14
CA SER A 19 -17.19 -11.49 31.33
C SER A 19 -16.49 -10.18 30.93
N THR A 20 -16.69 -9.15 31.74
CA THR A 20 -16.16 -7.79 31.48
C THR A 20 -14.64 -7.76 31.28
N GLY A 21 -13.90 -8.73 31.85
CA GLY A 21 -12.45 -8.83 31.68
C GLY A 21 -11.99 -9.33 30.30
N PHE A 22 -12.82 -10.06 29.56
CA PHE A 22 -12.47 -10.58 28.22
C PHE A 22 -13.13 -9.81 27.07
N GLU A 23 -14.10 -8.96 27.37
CA GLU A 23 -14.88 -8.21 26.37
C GLU A 23 -14.00 -7.43 25.39
N GLN A 24 -13.08 -6.62 25.90
CA GLN A 24 -12.15 -5.82 25.08
C GLN A 24 -11.29 -6.68 24.15
N PHE A 25 -10.84 -7.84 24.63
CA PHE A 25 -10.04 -8.77 23.84
C PHE A 25 -10.82 -9.34 22.65
N PHE A 26 -12.09 -9.71 22.86
CA PHE A 26 -12.94 -10.24 21.79
C PHE A 26 -13.36 -9.18 20.76
N VAL A 27 -13.57 -7.94 21.21
CA VAL A 27 -13.82 -6.80 20.32
C VAL A 27 -12.60 -6.54 19.44
N ALA A 28 -11.41 -6.38 20.04
CA ALA A 28 -10.16 -6.15 19.32
C ALA A 28 -9.87 -7.24 18.27
N ILE A 29 -10.08 -8.52 18.61
CA ILE A 29 -9.92 -9.62 17.66
C ILE A 29 -10.91 -9.51 16.49
N THR A 30 -12.16 -9.17 16.77
CA THR A 30 -13.19 -9.04 15.74
C THR A 30 -12.88 -7.90 14.77
N GLU A 31 -12.44 -6.76 15.28
CA GLU A 31 -12.03 -5.62 14.48
C GLU A 31 -10.76 -5.90 13.66
N LEU A 32 -9.79 -6.62 14.24
CA LEU A 32 -8.59 -7.07 13.52
C LEU A 32 -8.96 -8.02 12.36
N ILE A 33 -9.84 -8.99 12.60
CA ILE A 33 -10.32 -9.90 11.56
C ILE A 33 -11.06 -9.12 10.46
N ALA A 34 -11.93 -8.18 10.84
CA ALA A 34 -12.63 -7.33 9.89
C ALA A 34 -11.65 -6.50 9.05
N ALA A 35 -10.62 -5.91 9.67
CA ALA A 35 -9.59 -5.16 8.96
C ALA A 35 -8.80 -6.02 7.97
N ILE A 36 -8.44 -7.26 8.35
CA ILE A 36 -7.76 -8.21 7.46
C ILE A 36 -8.65 -8.56 6.26
N LEU A 37 -9.93 -8.84 6.50
CA LEU A 37 -10.89 -9.15 5.42
C LEU A 37 -11.10 -7.98 4.47
N LEU A 38 -11.28 -6.77 5.01
CA LEU A 38 -11.43 -5.54 4.24
C LEU A 38 -10.16 -5.22 3.45
N SER A 39 -8.99 -5.40 4.06
CA SER A 39 -7.69 -5.21 3.43
C SER A 39 -7.48 -6.18 2.26
N TYR A 40 -7.82 -7.46 2.46
CA TYR A 40 -7.80 -8.46 1.39
C TYR A 40 -8.75 -8.11 0.25
N LEU A 41 -9.98 -7.69 0.57
CA LEU A 41 -10.96 -7.27 -0.43
C LEU A 41 -10.49 -6.03 -1.19
N ALA A 42 -9.95 -5.03 -0.48
CA ALA A 42 -9.40 -3.82 -1.06
C ALA A 42 -8.24 -4.14 -2.03
N TYR A 43 -7.33 -5.05 -1.67
CA TYR A 43 -6.29 -5.54 -2.57
C TYR A 43 -6.88 -6.15 -3.85
N ARG A 44 -7.86 -7.04 -3.70
CA ARG A 44 -8.51 -7.72 -4.83
C ARG A 44 -9.22 -6.73 -5.76
N ILE A 45 -9.94 -5.76 -5.19
CA ILE A 45 -10.62 -4.70 -5.93
C ILE A 45 -9.60 -3.81 -6.62
N ALA A 46 -8.60 -3.30 -5.91
CA ALA A 46 -7.56 -2.44 -6.46
C ALA A 46 -6.86 -3.13 -7.64
N LYS A 47 -6.43 -4.39 -7.46
CA LYS A 47 -5.81 -5.18 -8.54
C LYS A 47 -6.74 -5.33 -9.75
N LYS A 48 -8.02 -5.64 -9.52
CA LYS A 48 -9.01 -5.81 -10.60
C LYS A 48 -9.29 -4.51 -11.35
N VAL A 49 -9.45 -3.40 -10.62
CA VAL A 49 -9.69 -2.06 -11.18
C VAL A 49 -8.48 -1.63 -12.00
N ILE A 50 -7.27 -1.74 -11.44
CA ILE A 50 -6.05 -1.37 -12.12
C ILE A 50 -5.88 -2.19 -13.41
N LEU A 51 -6.01 -3.53 -13.36
CA LEU A 51 -5.91 -4.37 -14.55
C LEU A 51 -6.96 -4.00 -15.60
N ARG A 52 -8.21 -3.74 -15.20
CA ARG A 52 -9.27 -3.31 -16.13
C ARG A 52 -8.93 -1.98 -16.81
N VAL A 53 -8.51 -0.97 -16.04
CA VAL A 53 -8.12 0.34 -16.58
C VAL A 53 -7.01 0.17 -17.61
N LEU A 54 -6.03 -0.68 -17.33
CA LEU A 54 -4.93 -0.95 -18.26
C LEU A 54 -5.39 -1.64 -19.53
N THR A 55 -6.20 -2.70 -19.42
CA THR A 55 -6.72 -3.38 -20.62
C THR A 55 -7.57 -2.46 -21.51
N VAL A 56 -8.27 -1.49 -20.91
CA VAL A 56 -9.06 -0.52 -21.67
C VAL A 56 -8.17 0.56 -22.28
N ALA A 57 -7.14 1.02 -21.56
CA ALA A 57 -6.17 1.99 -22.08
C ALA A 57 -5.34 1.39 -23.23
N ALA A 58 -4.87 0.16 -23.05
CA ALA A 58 -4.19 -0.70 -24.03
C ALA A 58 -4.95 -0.77 -25.35
N ALA A 59 -6.23 -1.14 -25.28
CA ALA A 59 -7.09 -1.28 -26.46
C ALA A 59 -7.28 0.03 -27.23
N LYS A 60 -7.02 1.19 -26.62
CA LYS A 60 -7.11 2.51 -27.25
C LYS A 60 -5.79 3.00 -27.84
N THR A 61 -4.67 2.32 -27.59
CA THR A 61 -3.35 2.74 -28.05
C THR A 61 -2.71 1.68 -28.97
N LYS A 62 -2.10 2.08 -30.08
CA LYS A 62 -1.35 1.17 -30.99
C LYS A 62 0.02 0.73 -30.41
N SER A 63 0.20 0.81 -29.10
CA SER A 63 1.50 0.94 -28.47
C SER A 63 1.61 -0.08 -27.34
N ASN A 64 2.63 -0.95 -27.36
CA ASN A 64 2.85 -2.05 -26.39
C ASN A 64 3.25 -1.58 -24.97
N TRP A 65 2.94 -0.34 -24.58
CA TRP A 65 3.41 0.24 -23.31
C TRP A 65 2.68 -0.38 -22.11
N ASP A 66 1.40 -0.65 -22.27
CA ASP A 66 0.52 -1.30 -21.31
C ASP A 66 0.99 -2.73 -20.98
N ASP A 67 1.29 -3.54 -22.00
CA ASP A 67 1.85 -4.89 -21.83
C ASP A 67 3.16 -4.86 -21.03
N ILE A 68 4.05 -3.93 -21.36
CA ILE A 68 5.34 -3.77 -20.66
C ILE A 68 5.14 -3.37 -19.19
N LEU A 69 4.22 -2.43 -18.91
CA LEU A 69 3.97 -1.99 -17.53
C LEU A 69 3.29 -3.10 -16.69
N ILE A 70 2.44 -3.93 -17.31
CA ILE A 70 1.84 -5.12 -16.71
C ILE A 70 2.92 -6.18 -16.43
N GLU A 71 3.78 -6.48 -17.41
CA GLU A 71 4.89 -7.43 -17.29
C GLU A 71 5.87 -7.02 -16.18
N ARG A 72 6.17 -5.72 -16.08
CA ARG A 72 7.03 -5.14 -15.04
C ARG A 72 6.36 -5.02 -13.67
N LYS A 73 5.12 -5.50 -13.54
CA LYS A 73 4.36 -5.59 -12.28
C LYS A 73 4.21 -4.24 -11.56
N VAL A 74 4.33 -3.10 -12.26
CA VAL A 74 4.19 -1.75 -11.67
C VAL A 74 2.86 -1.64 -10.92
N PHE A 75 1.82 -2.10 -11.60
CA PHE A 75 0.44 -2.06 -11.16
C PHE A 75 0.08 -3.08 -10.09
N ASN A 76 0.73 -4.24 -10.11
CA ASN A 76 0.63 -5.20 -9.01
C ASN A 76 1.24 -4.62 -7.73
N LYS A 77 2.33 -3.86 -7.85
CA LYS A 77 2.96 -3.18 -6.72
C LYS A 77 2.09 -2.05 -6.19
N LEU A 78 1.46 -1.27 -7.06
CA LEU A 78 0.49 -0.24 -6.68
C LEU A 78 -0.69 -0.80 -5.89
N ALA A 79 -1.19 -1.99 -6.25
CA ALA A 79 -2.31 -2.62 -5.54
C ALA A 79 -2.00 -2.92 -4.06
N TYR A 80 -0.73 -3.05 -3.67
CA TYR A 80 -0.33 -3.24 -2.27
C TYR A 80 -0.52 -2.00 -1.39
N LEU A 81 -0.69 -0.80 -1.99
CA LEU A 81 -1.03 0.41 -1.24
C LEU A 81 -2.44 0.36 -0.64
N ALA A 82 -3.38 -0.36 -1.27
CA ALA A 82 -4.75 -0.45 -0.78
C ALA A 82 -4.85 -1.12 0.60
N PRO A 83 -4.22 -2.30 0.84
CA PRO A 83 -4.07 -2.87 2.18
C PRO A 83 -3.49 -1.93 3.22
N ALA A 84 -2.41 -1.21 2.88
CA ALA A 84 -1.75 -0.29 3.80
C ALA A 84 -2.69 0.83 4.24
N TYR A 85 -3.46 1.38 3.29
CA TYR A 85 -4.45 2.41 3.59
C TYR A 85 -5.55 1.89 4.52
N ILE A 86 -6.08 0.68 4.28
CA ILE A 86 -7.09 0.08 5.17
C ILE A 86 -6.52 -0.09 6.59
N PHE A 87 -5.30 -0.64 6.72
CA PHE A 87 -4.70 -0.83 8.04
C PHE A 87 -4.41 0.49 8.76
N TYR A 88 -3.95 1.52 8.04
CA TYR A 88 -3.69 2.84 8.64
C TYR A 88 -4.94 3.43 9.30
N TRP A 89 -6.11 3.26 8.66
CA TRP A 89 -7.36 3.79 9.18
C TRP A 89 -8.03 2.90 10.23
N LEU A 90 -7.92 1.57 10.12
CA LEU A 90 -8.68 0.65 11.00
C LEU A 90 -7.91 0.20 12.24
N MET A 91 -6.57 0.14 12.19
CA MET A 91 -5.78 -0.38 13.31
C MET A 91 -5.81 0.47 14.58
N PRO A 92 -5.90 1.81 14.53
CA PRO A 92 -6.06 2.61 15.75
C PRO A 92 -7.32 2.25 16.55
N TYR A 93 -8.40 1.85 15.87
CA TYR A 93 -9.64 1.42 16.51
C TYR A 93 -9.49 -0.01 17.06
N ALA A 94 -9.04 -0.94 16.22
CA ALA A 94 -8.87 -2.36 16.60
C ALA A 94 -7.90 -2.57 17.78
N LEU A 95 -6.95 -1.65 17.96
CA LEU A 95 -5.95 -1.70 19.01
C LEU A 95 -6.12 -0.59 20.05
N GLU A 96 -7.27 0.11 20.10
CA GLU A 96 -7.55 1.15 21.10
C GLU A 96 -7.24 0.70 22.55
N PRO A 97 -7.56 -0.54 22.98
CA PRO A 97 -7.21 -1.02 24.31
C PRO A 97 -5.69 -1.22 24.54
N TYR A 98 -4.89 -1.15 23.48
CA TYR A 98 -3.47 -1.50 23.43
C TYR A 98 -2.62 -0.38 22.78
N PRO A 99 -2.58 0.83 23.37
CA PRO A 99 -2.00 2.02 22.76
C PRO A 99 -0.51 1.87 22.37
N ASP A 100 0.28 1.16 23.19
CA ASP A 100 1.70 0.89 22.90
C ASP A 100 1.89 0.14 21.58
N PHE A 101 0.93 -0.69 21.18
CA PHE A 101 0.97 -1.44 19.93
C PHE A 101 0.52 -0.59 18.73
N ILE A 102 -0.32 0.43 18.94
CA ILE A 102 -0.78 1.33 17.86
C ILE A 102 0.41 2.04 17.22
N GLU A 103 1.26 2.67 18.04
CA GLU A 103 2.40 3.45 17.52
C GLU A 103 3.36 2.57 16.72
N LEU A 104 3.70 1.39 17.25
CA LEU A 104 4.56 0.44 16.57
C LEU A 104 3.94 -0.06 15.24
N PHE A 105 2.62 -0.29 15.23
CA PHE A 105 1.93 -0.77 14.04
C PHE A 105 1.80 0.30 12.96
N LEU A 106 1.47 1.54 13.35
CA LEU A 106 1.43 2.68 12.42
C LEU A 106 2.81 2.96 11.82
N LEU A 107 3.87 2.92 12.63
CA LEU A 107 5.24 3.03 12.15
C LEU A 107 5.56 1.94 11.12
N ALA A 108 5.15 0.70 11.37
CA ALA A 108 5.34 -0.40 10.43
C ALA A 108 4.57 -0.19 9.12
N ILE A 109 3.33 0.31 9.17
CA ILE A 109 2.53 0.64 7.98
C ILE A 109 3.18 1.78 7.17
N GLU A 110 3.69 2.82 7.84
CA GLU A 110 4.36 3.94 7.17
C GLU A 110 5.62 3.48 6.44
N VAL A 111 6.49 2.73 7.14
CA VAL A 111 7.69 2.14 6.53
C VAL A 111 7.32 1.24 5.35
N TYR A 112 6.32 0.36 5.53
CA TYR A 112 5.82 -0.50 4.46
C TYR A 112 5.36 0.33 3.25
N THR A 113 4.59 1.39 3.48
CA THR A 113 4.05 2.26 2.43
C THR A 113 5.17 2.95 1.66
N ILE A 114 6.16 3.51 2.36
CA ILE A 114 7.35 4.14 1.75
C ILE A 114 8.07 3.14 0.83
N ILE A 115 8.28 1.92 1.30
CA ILE A 115 8.93 0.86 0.51
C ILE A 115 8.10 0.50 -0.73
N ILE A 116 6.78 0.37 -0.61
CA ILE A 116 5.92 0.09 -1.77
C ILE A 116 5.98 1.24 -2.78
N VAL A 117 5.91 2.50 -2.35
CA VAL A 117 6.02 3.67 -3.23
C VAL A 117 7.37 3.69 -3.96
N MET A 118 8.47 3.41 -3.26
CA MET A 118 9.79 3.24 -3.87
C MET A 118 9.76 2.15 -4.96
N LEU A 119 9.26 0.96 -4.61
CA LEU A 119 9.23 -0.19 -5.52
C LEU A 119 8.37 0.05 -6.76
N VAL A 120 7.26 0.79 -6.62
CA VAL A 120 6.42 1.24 -7.73
C VAL A 120 7.19 2.21 -8.63
N SER A 121 7.83 3.23 -8.03
CA SER A 121 8.57 4.26 -8.76
C SER A 121 9.73 3.65 -9.56
N LEU A 122 10.48 2.72 -8.96
CA LEU A 122 11.56 2.00 -9.63
C LEU A 122 11.04 1.12 -10.77
N ALA A 123 9.93 0.41 -10.57
CA ALA A 123 9.33 -0.43 -11.60
C ALA A 123 8.80 0.42 -12.77
N PHE A 124 8.23 1.59 -12.48
CA PHE A 124 7.77 2.55 -13.47
C PHE A 124 8.93 3.09 -14.32
N LEU A 125 10.01 3.57 -13.69
CA LEU A 125 11.21 4.03 -14.40
C LEU A 125 11.85 2.93 -15.27
N ASN A 126 11.88 1.70 -14.77
CA ASN A 126 12.36 0.55 -15.55
C ASN A 126 11.48 0.29 -16.79
N SER A 127 10.17 0.46 -16.65
CA SER A 127 9.23 0.29 -17.75
C SER A 127 9.41 1.38 -18.80
N ILE A 128 9.55 2.64 -18.38
CA ILE A 128 9.87 3.77 -19.28
C ILE A 128 11.17 3.51 -20.03
N LEU A 129 12.23 3.07 -19.35
CA LEU A 129 13.51 2.78 -19.99
C LEU A 129 13.38 1.65 -21.02
N HIS A 130 12.67 0.58 -20.67
CA HIS A 130 12.44 -0.56 -21.55
C HIS A 130 11.69 -0.16 -22.82
N ILE A 131 10.61 0.61 -22.64
CA ILE A 131 9.84 1.20 -23.72
C ILE A 131 10.74 2.08 -24.61
N TYR A 132 11.53 2.98 -24.01
CA TYR A 132 12.39 3.88 -24.74
C TYR A 132 13.42 3.14 -25.61
N GLN A 133 13.94 2.03 -25.12
CA GLN A 133 14.92 1.19 -25.82
C GLN A 133 14.38 0.50 -27.08
N HIS A 134 13.05 0.46 -27.28
CA HIS A 134 12.46 -0.07 -28.51
C HIS A 134 12.52 0.91 -29.68
N TYR A 135 12.77 2.20 -29.43
CA TYR A 135 12.87 3.20 -30.51
C TYR A 135 14.28 3.29 -31.08
N GLU A 136 14.41 3.49 -32.39
CA GLU A 136 15.71 3.60 -33.06
C GLU A 136 16.58 4.75 -32.52
N VAL A 137 15.96 5.87 -32.13
CA VAL A 137 16.64 7.01 -31.51
C VAL A 137 17.41 6.64 -30.23
N SER A 138 17.00 5.57 -29.54
CA SER A 138 17.69 5.11 -28.33
C SER A 138 19.12 4.62 -28.60
N LYS A 139 19.41 4.20 -29.84
CA LYS A 139 20.75 3.76 -30.26
C LYS A 139 21.73 4.94 -30.31
N SER A 140 21.25 6.10 -30.75
CA SER A 140 22.07 7.32 -30.85
C SER A 140 22.02 8.19 -29.58
N LYS A 141 20.95 8.08 -28.78
CA LYS A 141 20.75 8.86 -27.55
C LYS A 141 20.31 7.96 -26.39
N PRO A 142 21.23 7.22 -25.75
CA PRO A 142 20.87 6.34 -24.65
C PRO A 142 20.47 7.17 -23.40
N ILE A 143 19.28 6.94 -22.85
CA ILE A 143 18.82 7.63 -21.62
C ILE A 143 19.12 6.87 -20.33
N LYS A 144 19.79 5.70 -20.41
CA LYS A 144 20.01 4.80 -19.27
C LYS A 144 20.70 5.50 -18.10
N GLY A 145 21.68 6.36 -18.38
CA GLY A 145 22.39 7.14 -17.35
C GLY A 145 21.46 8.09 -16.60
N TYR A 146 20.61 8.84 -17.30
CA TYR A 146 19.63 9.74 -16.67
C TYR A 146 18.65 8.98 -15.79
N VAL A 147 18.14 7.83 -16.27
CA VAL A 147 17.25 6.98 -15.46
C VAL A 147 17.95 6.48 -14.19
N GLN A 148 19.25 6.16 -14.25
CA GLN A 148 20.01 5.78 -13.06
C GLN A 148 20.14 6.92 -12.06
N VAL A 149 20.40 8.15 -12.53
CA VAL A 149 20.46 9.33 -11.65
C VAL A 149 19.13 9.53 -10.92
N VAL A 150 17.99 9.42 -11.62
CA VAL A 150 16.66 9.55 -10.99
C VAL A 150 16.44 8.45 -9.93
N LYS A 151 16.88 7.21 -10.19
CA LYS A 151 16.79 6.14 -9.17
C LYS A 151 17.61 6.43 -7.93
N ILE A 152 18.81 7.00 -8.09
CA ILE A 152 19.65 7.42 -6.96
C ILE A 152 18.92 8.47 -6.13
N LEU A 153 18.31 9.47 -6.78
CA LEU A 153 17.50 10.49 -6.09
C LEU A 153 16.32 9.86 -5.33
N ILE A 154 15.62 8.89 -5.93
CA ILE A 154 14.55 8.14 -5.24
C ILE A 154 15.08 7.43 -4.00
N TYR A 155 16.23 6.73 -4.09
CA TYR A 155 16.82 6.06 -2.94
C TYR A 155 17.19 7.05 -1.83
N ILE A 156 17.73 8.22 -2.17
CA ILE A 156 18.06 9.26 -1.20
C ILE A 156 16.80 9.75 -0.50
N VAL A 157 15.76 10.12 -1.25
CA VAL A 157 14.48 10.59 -0.68
C VAL A 157 13.91 9.52 0.24
N VAL A 158 13.84 8.27 -0.21
CA VAL A 158 13.32 7.15 0.59
C VAL A 158 14.13 6.94 1.86
N ALA A 159 15.46 6.97 1.77
CA ALA A 159 16.32 6.82 2.95
C ALA A 159 16.08 7.96 3.96
N LEU A 160 15.99 9.21 3.49
CA LEU A 160 15.70 10.36 4.34
C LEU A 160 14.32 10.25 5.00
N THR A 161 13.29 9.88 4.23
CA THR A 161 11.93 9.70 4.76
C THR A 161 11.88 8.57 5.80
N LEU A 162 12.53 7.43 5.52
CA LEU A 162 12.60 6.31 6.48
C LEU A 162 13.28 6.73 7.78
N ILE A 163 14.43 7.42 7.69
CA ILE A 163 15.13 7.94 8.87
C ILE A 163 14.23 8.91 9.65
N SER A 164 13.53 9.81 8.96
CA SER A 164 12.62 10.79 9.58
C SER A 164 11.52 10.09 10.38
N VAL A 165 10.82 9.15 9.72
CA VAL A 165 9.74 8.35 10.31
C VAL A 165 10.23 7.54 11.50
N MET A 166 11.38 6.88 11.40
CA MET A 166 11.95 6.09 12.50
C MET A 166 12.40 6.93 13.70
N ILE A 167 12.80 8.19 13.49
CA ILE A 167 13.18 9.12 14.56
C ILE A 167 11.95 9.77 15.21
N GLY A 168 10.74 9.48 14.72
CA GLY A 168 9.50 10.11 15.19
C GLY A 168 9.37 11.58 14.75
N LYS A 169 10.20 12.01 13.79
CA LYS A 169 10.02 13.29 13.11
C LYS A 169 9.25 13.01 11.83
N SER A 170 7.93 13.21 11.84
CA SER A 170 7.20 13.30 10.57
C SER A 170 7.86 14.40 9.71
N PRO A 171 8.35 14.08 8.49
CA PRO A 171 9.01 15.05 7.62
C PRO A 171 8.08 16.15 7.11
#